data_AF-A0A973CSM9-F1
#
_entry.id   AF-A0A973CSM9-F1
#
_cell.length_a   1.000
_cell.length_b   1.000
_cell.length_c   1.000
_cell.angle_alpha   90.00
_cell.angle_beta   90.00
_cell.angle_gamma   90.00
#
_symmetry.space_group_name_H-M   'P 1'
#
loop_
_entity.id
_entity.type
_entity.pdbx_description
1 polymer ?
#
loop_
_entity_poly.entity_id
_entity_poly.type
_entity_poly.pdbx_seq_one_letter_code
_entity_poly.pdbx_strand_id
1 'polypeptide(L)'
;MVSGNGGLPGAFPEDLEEAILELKRERNAVLLAHYYQESEVQDVADFVGDSLALAQAATQVESEVIAFCGVHFMAETAKILNPERTVVIPDAAAGCSLADGCPPEDFRAFVDAHPGARVLSYINCSAEVKALSDLICTSSNAVRMAQEFDGEPLIFAPDRH
;
A
#
# COMPACT_ATOMS: atom_id res chain seq x y z
N MET A 1 -5.33 24.33 22.24
CA MET A 1 -6.49 24.44 21.34
C MET A 1 -6.13 23.76 20.04
N VAL A 2 -6.48 22.48 19.89
CA VAL A 2 -6.53 21.80 18.59
C VAL A 2 -7.86 21.07 18.58
N SER A 3 -8.86 21.73 18.01
CA SER A 3 -10.15 21.16 17.69
C SER A 3 -10.09 20.76 16.22
N GLY A 4 -10.33 19.48 15.93
CA GLY A 4 -10.31 18.96 14.57
C GLY A 4 -10.93 17.57 14.56
N ASN A 5 -12.17 17.49 15.06
CA ASN A 5 -12.99 16.29 14.98
C ASN A 5 -13.43 16.14 13.52
N GLY A 6 -12.73 15.32 12.74
CA GLY A 6 -13.06 15.01 11.35
C GLY A 6 -14.28 14.08 11.22
N GLY A 7 -15.36 14.37 11.94
CA GLY A 7 -16.62 13.64 11.81
C GLY A 7 -17.26 13.93 10.46
N LEU A 8 -17.52 12.90 9.68
CA LEU A 8 -18.26 13.00 8.41
C LEU A 8 -19.65 13.63 8.68
N PRO A 9 -20.09 14.61 7.87
CA PRO A 9 -21.40 15.24 8.07
C PRO A 9 -22.51 14.39 7.46
N GLY A 10 -23.36 13.79 8.31
CA GLY A 10 -24.59 13.11 7.89
C GLY A 10 -24.89 11.85 8.70
N ALA A 11 -26.17 11.45 8.76
CA ALA A 11 -26.51 10.08 9.15
C ALA A 11 -26.09 9.16 8.00
N PHE A 12 -25.42 8.06 8.34
CA PHE A 12 -25.10 7.03 7.34
C PHE A 12 -26.40 6.43 6.78
N PRO A 13 -26.40 5.99 5.51
CA PRO A 13 -27.50 5.21 4.94
C PRO A 13 -27.83 3.98 5.81
N GLU A 14 -29.10 3.58 5.83
CA GLU A 14 -29.51 2.35 6.53
C GLU A 14 -28.91 1.10 5.87
N ASP A 15 -28.80 1.11 4.53
CA ASP A 15 -28.10 0.10 3.75
C ASP A 15 -26.75 0.65 3.25
N LEU A 16 -25.68 0.26 3.95
CA LEU A 16 -24.32 0.66 3.60
C LEU A 16 -23.79 -0.05 2.35
N GLU A 17 -24.21 -1.29 2.11
CA GLU A 17 -23.75 -2.08 0.97
C GLU A 17 -24.24 -1.44 -0.33
N GLU A 18 -25.55 -1.19 -0.42
CA GLU A 18 -26.16 -0.54 -1.59
C GLU A 18 -25.54 0.84 -1.82
N ALA A 19 -25.38 1.65 -0.77
CA ALA A 19 -24.77 2.98 -0.85
C ALA A 19 -23.31 2.95 -1.34
N ILE A 20 -22.50 1.98 -0.91
CA ILE A 20 -21.12 1.80 -1.38
C ILE A 20 -21.12 1.43 -2.87
N LEU A 21 -21.98 0.49 -3.29
CA LEU A 21 -22.07 0.05 -4.68
C LEU A 21 -22.55 1.17 -5.61
N GLU A 22 -23.50 2.00 -5.18
CA GLU A 22 -23.93 3.19 -5.90
C GLU A 22 -22.79 4.21 -6.02
N LEU A 23 -22.14 4.55 -4.91
CA LEU A 23 -21.06 5.53 -4.91
C LEU A 23 -19.86 5.09 -5.77
N LYS A 24 -19.53 3.79 -5.77
CA LYS A 24 -18.51 3.22 -6.66
C LYS A 24 -18.85 3.49 -8.14
N ARG A 25 -20.10 3.26 -8.55
CA ARG A 25 -20.55 3.52 -9.92
C ARG A 25 -20.50 5.02 -10.24
N GLU A 26 -21.02 5.87 -9.36
CA GLU A 26 -21.04 7.33 -9.57
C GLU A 26 -19.64 7.94 -9.68
N ARG A 27 -18.66 7.39 -8.96
CA ARG A 27 -17.28 7.89 -8.94
C ARG A 27 -16.37 7.18 -9.91
N ASN A 28 -16.89 6.27 -10.74
CA ASN A 28 -16.08 5.38 -11.58
C ASN A 28 -14.90 4.79 -10.77
N ALA A 29 -15.24 4.23 -9.61
CA ALA A 29 -14.28 3.76 -8.62
C ALA A 29 -14.19 2.24 -8.60
N VAL A 30 -12.98 1.74 -8.37
CA VAL A 30 -12.70 0.34 -8.03
C VAL A 30 -12.38 0.23 -6.54
N LEU A 31 -12.85 -0.82 -5.89
CA LEU A 31 -12.54 -1.15 -4.50
C LEU A 31 -11.61 -2.36 -4.45
N LEU A 32 -10.42 -2.14 -3.90
CA LEU A 32 -9.39 -3.15 -3.69
C LEU A 32 -9.34 -3.49 -2.19
N ALA A 33 -9.48 -4.77 -1.82
CA ALA A 33 -9.47 -5.20 -0.42
C ALA A 33 -8.37 -6.23 -0.13
N HIS A 34 -7.64 -6.04 0.96
CA HIS A 34 -6.70 -7.05 1.44
C HIS A 34 -7.43 -8.22 2.11
N TYR A 35 -6.85 -9.43 2.07
CA TYR A 35 -7.40 -10.63 2.73
C TYR A 35 -7.70 -10.48 4.24
N TYR A 36 -7.14 -9.47 4.89
CA TYR A 36 -7.35 -9.21 6.33
C TYR A 36 -8.48 -8.23 6.62
N GLN A 37 -9.20 -7.75 5.60
CA GLN A 37 -10.41 -6.96 5.81
C GLN A 37 -11.56 -7.85 6.30
N GLU A 38 -12.52 -7.26 7.00
CA GLU A 38 -13.76 -7.93 7.38
C GLU A 38 -14.54 -8.43 6.16
N SER A 39 -15.30 -9.52 6.31
CA SER A 39 -16.04 -10.17 5.22
C SER A 39 -16.93 -9.19 4.45
N GLU A 40 -17.60 -8.30 5.16
CA GLU A 40 -18.53 -7.31 4.62
C GLU A 40 -17.83 -6.32 3.68
N VAL A 41 -16.54 -6.04 3.92
CA VAL A 41 -15.71 -5.20 3.04
C VAL A 41 -15.25 -5.98 1.82
N GLN A 42 -14.94 -7.26 2.00
CA GLN A 42 -14.55 -8.14 0.89
C GLN A 42 -15.72 -8.40 -0.07
N ASP A 43 -16.95 -8.52 0.45
CA ASP A 43 -18.16 -8.78 -0.34
C ASP A 43 -18.48 -7.63 -1.33
N VAL A 44 -18.12 -6.39 -0.98
CA VAL A 44 -18.29 -5.20 -1.84
C VAL A 44 -17.05 -4.84 -2.67
N ALA A 45 -15.95 -5.59 -2.54
CA ALA A 45 -14.72 -5.37 -3.27
C ALA A 45 -14.80 -5.88 -4.71
N ASP A 46 -14.16 -5.18 -5.64
CA ASP A 46 -14.00 -5.67 -7.01
C ASP A 46 -12.83 -6.66 -7.12
N PHE A 47 -11.82 -6.49 -6.26
CA PHE A 47 -10.67 -7.38 -6.17
C PHE A 47 -10.27 -7.60 -4.72
N VAL A 48 -10.02 -8.86 -4.37
CA VAL A 48 -9.51 -9.28 -3.06
C VAL A 48 -8.19 -10.00 -3.25
N GLY A 49 -7.14 -9.59 -2.55
CA GLY A 49 -5.78 -10.07 -2.80
C GLY A 49 -4.78 -9.84 -1.67
N ASP A 50 -3.58 -10.42 -1.83
CA ASP A 50 -2.41 -10.03 -1.04
C ASP A 50 -1.78 -8.74 -1.59
N SER A 51 -0.70 -8.26 -0.96
CA SER A 51 -0.02 -7.03 -1.40
C SER A 51 0.47 -7.05 -2.85
N LEU A 52 0.92 -8.19 -3.36
CA LEU A 52 1.41 -8.28 -4.74
C LEU A 52 0.23 -8.26 -5.73
N ALA A 53 -0.78 -9.09 -5.47
CA ALA A 53 -1.96 -9.21 -6.30
C ALA A 53 -2.69 -7.87 -6.39
N LEU A 54 -2.82 -7.13 -5.29
CA LEU A 54 -3.46 -5.82 -5.29
C LEU A 54 -2.62 -4.75 -5.98
N ALA A 55 -1.30 -4.77 -5.84
CA ALA A 55 -0.41 -3.87 -6.59
C ALA A 55 -0.52 -4.13 -8.10
N GLN A 56 -0.63 -5.39 -8.53
CA GLN A 56 -0.84 -5.78 -9.92
C GLN A 56 -2.24 -5.40 -10.41
N ALA A 57 -3.29 -5.64 -9.61
CA ALA A 57 -4.64 -5.25 -9.95
C ALA A 57 -4.73 -3.74 -10.17
N ALA A 58 -4.12 -2.95 -9.28
CA ALA A 58 -4.11 -1.49 -9.37
C ALA A 58 -3.51 -0.94 -10.68
N THR A 59 -2.66 -1.67 -11.40
CA THR A 59 -2.12 -1.22 -12.71
C THR A 59 -3.01 -1.60 -13.89
N GLN A 60 -3.98 -2.49 -13.69
CA GLN A 60 -4.85 -3.02 -14.73
C GLN A 60 -6.24 -2.36 -14.75
N VAL A 61 -6.57 -1.55 -13.74
CA VAL A 61 -7.87 -0.89 -13.64
C VAL A 61 -7.96 0.35 -14.54
N GLU A 62 -9.11 0.51 -15.18
CA GLU A 62 -9.42 1.70 -16.00
C GLU A 62 -10.16 2.80 -15.19
N SER A 63 -10.61 2.47 -13.98
CA SER A 63 -11.29 3.37 -13.05
C SER A 63 -10.47 4.61 -12.70
N GLU A 64 -11.15 5.74 -12.47
CA GLU A 64 -10.55 7.03 -12.11
C GLU A 64 -10.15 7.10 -10.63
N VAL A 65 -10.88 6.35 -9.80
CA VAL A 65 -10.70 6.30 -8.35
C VAL A 65 -10.40 4.87 -7.91
N ILE A 66 -9.40 4.72 -7.03
CA ILE A 66 -9.09 3.48 -6.34
C ILE A 66 -9.39 3.68 -4.85
N ALA A 67 -10.41 3.00 -4.34
CA ALA A 67 -10.67 2.87 -2.91
C ALA A 67 -9.89 1.67 -2.39
N PHE A 68 -8.86 1.93 -1.58
CA PHE A 68 -7.95 0.90 -1.09
C PHE A 68 -8.30 0.53 0.37
N CYS A 69 -8.96 -0.61 0.55
CA CYS A 69 -9.29 -1.18 1.85
C CYS A 69 -8.12 -2.07 2.33
N GLY A 70 -7.12 -1.42 2.92
CA GLY A 70 -5.91 -2.03 3.43
C GLY A 70 -5.16 -1.06 4.34
N VAL A 71 -3.84 -1.20 4.42
CA VAL A 71 -2.98 -0.30 5.21
C VAL A 71 -2.30 0.75 4.33
N HIS A 72 -1.83 1.84 4.96
CA HIS A 72 -1.36 3.06 4.31
C HIS A 72 -0.30 2.81 3.23
N PHE A 73 0.73 2.00 3.51
CA PHE A 73 1.80 1.74 2.53
C PHE A 73 1.30 1.04 1.25
N MET A 74 0.20 0.28 1.34
CA MET A 74 -0.39 -0.39 0.17
C MET A 74 -1.13 0.63 -0.69
N ALA A 75 -1.88 1.53 -0.07
CA ALA A 75 -2.51 2.66 -0.76
C ALA A 75 -1.47 3.59 -1.40
N GLU A 76 -0.36 3.88 -0.71
CA GLU A 76 0.77 4.61 -1.29
C GLU A 76 1.33 3.88 -2.51
N THR A 77 1.50 2.56 -2.43
CA THR A 77 1.96 1.76 -3.57
C THR A 77 1.00 1.87 -4.76
N ALA A 78 -0.31 1.78 -4.52
CA ALA A 78 -1.30 1.97 -5.57
C ALA A 78 -1.21 3.39 -6.18
N LYS A 79 -0.96 4.42 -5.38
CA LYS A 79 -0.79 5.81 -5.85
C LYS A 79 0.51 6.02 -6.62
N ILE A 80 1.62 5.42 -6.19
CA ILE A 80 2.90 5.45 -6.91
C ILE A 80 2.74 4.83 -8.30
N LEU A 81 2.04 3.70 -8.40
CA LEU A 81 1.78 3.01 -9.66
C LEU A 81 0.72 3.73 -10.54
N ASN A 82 -0.09 4.61 -9.95
CA ASN A 82 -1.16 5.33 -10.62
C ASN A 82 -1.14 6.84 -10.28
N PRO A 83 -0.12 7.58 -10.75
CA PRO A 83 0.12 8.96 -10.32
C PRO A 83 -1.06 9.90 -10.65
N GLU A 84 -1.77 9.66 -11.74
CA GLU A 84 -2.90 10.49 -12.19
C GLU A 84 -4.25 10.10 -11.56
N ARG A 85 -4.37 8.89 -11.01
CA ARG A 85 -5.64 8.42 -10.42
C ARG A 85 -5.80 8.92 -8.99
N THR A 86 -7.04 9.09 -8.57
CA THR A 86 -7.32 9.37 -7.15
C THR A 86 -7.25 8.06 -6.38
N VAL A 87 -6.44 8.01 -5.32
CA VAL A 87 -6.38 6.87 -4.41
C VAL A 87 -6.85 7.33 -3.04
N VAL A 88 -7.85 6.65 -2.48
CA VAL A 88 -8.40 6.94 -1.16
C VAL A 88 -8.27 5.74 -0.25
N ILE A 89 -8.06 5.99 1.04
CA ILE A 89 -8.05 4.98 2.10
C ILE A 89 -9.14 5.34 3.12
N PRO A 90 -9.97 4.37 3.57
CA PRO A 90 -11.04 4.67 4.53
C PRO A 90 -10.55 5.22 5.87
N ASP A 91 -9.37 4.77 6.33
CA ASP A 91 -8.71 5.23 7.55
C ASP A 91 -7.24 5.54 7.28
N ALA A 92 -6.87 6.83 7.34
CA ALA A 92 -5.50 7.27 7.14
C ALA A 92 -4.54 6.79 8.26
N ALA A 93 -5.06 6.40 9.43
CA ALA A 93 -4.27 5.86 10.53
C ALA A 93 -4.04 4.34 10.43
N ALA A 94 -4.55 3.67 9.40
CA ALA A 94 -4.33 2.24 9.17
C ALA A 94 -2.85 1.96 8.83
N GLY A 95 -2.01 1.82 9.84
CA GLY A 95 -0.56 1.64 9.73
C GLY A 95 -0.11 0.17 9.68
N CYS A 96 1.21 -0.01 9.61
CA CYS A 96 1.86 -1.32 9.71
C CYS A 96 3.12 -1.19 10.57
N SER A 97 3.15 -1.88 11.70
CA SER A 97 4.27 -1.83 12.64
C SER A 97 5.61 -2.22 12.02
N LEU A 98 5.59 -3.07 10.99
CA LEU A 98 6.78 -3.46 10.25
C LEU A 98 7.33 -2.29 9.40
N ALA A 99 6.45 -1.52 8.76
CA ALA A 99 6.84 -0.31 8.03
C ALA A 99 7.34 0.78 9.00
N ASP A 100 6.64 0.95 10.14
CA ASP A 100 7.02 1.92 11.17
C ASP A 100 8.37 1.60 11.82
N GLY A 101 8.76 0.32 11.82
CA GLY A 101 10.06 -0.17 12.31
C GLY A 101 11.25 0.22 11.44
N CYS A 102 11.04 0.86 10.30
CA CYS A 102 12.11 1.32 9.41
C CYS A 102 11.90 2.79 9.02
N PRO A 103 12.25 3.73 9.93
CA PRO A 103 12.16 5.16 9.64
C PRO A 103 13.03 5.54 8.43
N PRO A 104 12.53 6.38 7.50
CA PRO A 104 13.26 6.72 6.27
C PRO A 104 14.62 7.36 6.48
N GLU A 105 14.76 8.22 7.50
CA GLU A 105 16.01 8.91 7.80
C GLU A 105 17.08 7.94 8.33
N ASP A 106 16.69 7.02 9.21
CA ASP A 106 17.59 5.99 9.74
C ASP A 106 17.99 5.02 8.63
N PHE A 107 17.04 4.65 7.76
CA PHE A 107 17.31 3.80 6.61
C PHE A 107 18.27 4.46 5.62
N ARG A 108 18.08 5.75 5.33
CA ARG A 108 18.99 6.52 4.48
C ARG A 108 20.40 6.56 5.04
N ALA A 109 20.55 6.86 6.33
CA ALA A 109 21.85 6.85 6.98
C ALA A 109 22.53 5.47 6.90
N PHE A 110 21.75 4.38 6.99
CA PHE A 110 22.26 3.03 6.82
C PHE A 110 22.70 2.76 5.37
N VAL A 111 21.91 3.13 4.37
CA VAL A 111 22.28 2.99 2.94
C VAL A 111 23.54 3.79 2.62
N ASP A 112 23.62 5.05 3.05
CA ASP A 112 24.77 5.94 2.81
C ASP A 112 26.07 5.40 3.45
N ALA A 113 25.95 4.68 4.57
CA ALA A 113 27.08 4.04 5.25
C ALA A 113 27.62 2.78 4.54
N HIS A 114 26.89 2.25 3.56
CA HIS A 114 27.25 1.03 2.82
C HIS A 114 27.33 1.31 1.31
N PRO A 115 28.27 2.16 0.86
CA PRO A 115 28.41 2.50 -0.54
C PRO A 115 28.69 1.25 -1.39
N GLY A 116 27.96 1.10 -2.48
CA GLY A 116 28.06 -0.04 -3.39
C GLY A 116 27.18 -1.24 -3.02
N ALA A 117 26.43 -1.18 -1.91
CA ALA A 117 25.38 -2.16 -1.65
C ALA A 117 24.14 -1.87 -2.52
N ARG A 118 23.51 -2.93 -3.03
CA ARG A 118 22.19 -2.88 -3.66
C ARG A 118 21.12 -2.88 -2.57
N VAL A 119 19.99 -2.22 -2.80
CA VAL A 119 18.90 -2.09 -1.83
C VAL A 119 17.66 -2.80 -2.34
N LEU A 120 17.29 -3.90 -1.68
CA LEU A 120 16.05 -4.63 -1.92
C LEU A 120 15.12 -4.45 -0.73
N SER A 121 13.99 -3.76 -0.92
CA SER A 121 13.04 -3.54 0.17
C SER A 121 11.76 -4.32 -0.03
N TYR A 122 11.27 -4.91 1.05
CA TYR A 122 9.95 -5.52 1.10
C TYR A 122 8.87 -4.45 0.96
N ILE A 123 7.76 -4.76 0.29
CA ILE A 123 6.67 -3.83 -0.04
C ILE A 123 6.07 -3.14 1.19
N ASN A 124 6.18 -3.77 2.37
CA ASN A 124 5.73 -3.29 3.67
C ASN A 124 6.68 -2.23 4.26
N CYS A 125 6.93 -1.15 3.52
CA CYS A 125 7.70 0.02 3.95
C CYS A 125 7.06 1.31 3.41
N SER A 126 7.45 2.48 3.92
CA SER A 126 6.89 3.75 3.42
C SER A 126 7.33 4.06 1.98
N ALA A 127 6.60 4.96 1.30
CA ALA A 127 7.02 5.49 0.00
C ALA A 127 8.45 6.08 0.01
N GLU A 128 8.88 6.69 1.11
CA GLU A 128 10.22 7.27 1.24
C GLU A 128 11.31 6.19 1.32
N VAL A 129 11.05 5.08 2.02
CA VAL A 129 11.95 3.91 2.00
C VAL A 129 11.99 3.32 0.61
N LYS A 130 10.84 3.18 -0.07
CA LYS A 130 10.79 2.69 -1.45
C LYS A 130 11.62 3.54 -2.42
N ALA A 131 11.64 4.86 -2.22
CA ALA A 131 12.44 5.78 -3.03
C ALA A 131 13.96 5.62 -2.83
N LEU A 132 14.38 4.97 -1.75
CA LEU A 132 15.78 4.65 -1.45
C LEU A 132 16.17 3.22 -1.90
N SER A 133 15.23 2.47 -2.47
CA SER A 133 15.42 1.08 -2.89
C SER A 133 15.73 0.98 -4.38
N ASP A 134 16.56 0.01 -4.75
CA ASP A 134 16.76 -0.37 -6.16
C ASP A 134 15.61 -1.22 -6.69
N LEU A 135 15.10 -2.15 -5.86
CA LEU A 135 13.97 -3.01 -6.18
C LEU A 135 13.05 -3.17 -4.97
N ILE A 136 11.76 -3.37 -5.26
CA ILE A 136 10.73 -3.71 -4.28
C ILE A 136 10.28 -5.15 -4.47
N CYS A 137 10.23 -5.93 -3.39
CA CYS A 137 9.77 -7.30 -3.40
C CYS A 137 8.55 -7.53 -2.51
N THR A 138 7.94 -8.70 -2.68
CA THR A 138 6.96 -9.28 -1.77
C THR A 138 7.45 -10.64 -1.30
N SER A 139 6.77 -11.27 -0.33
CA SER A 139 7.16 -12.58 0.20
C SER A 139 7.16 -13.66 -0.89
N SER A 140 6.31 -13.51 -1.91
CA SER A 140 6.21 -14.45 -3.03
C SER A 140 7.35 -14.32 -4.06
N ASN A 141 8.11 -13.22 -4.07
CA ASN A 141 9.15 -13.00 -5.08
C ASN A 141 10.51 -12.53 -4.52
N ALA A 142 10.67 -12.36 -3.20
CA ALA A 142 11.89 -11.82 -2.58
C ALA A 142 13.17 -12.58 -2.98
N VAL A 143 13.16 -13.92 -2.93
CA VAL A 143 14.31 -14.74 -3.30
C VAL A 143 14.70 -14.54 -4.77
N ARG A 144 13.70 -14.50 -5.66
CA ARG A 144 13.93 -14.29 -7.10
C ARG A 144 14.54 -12.91 -7.35
N MET A 145 14.04 -11.88 -6.68
CA MET A 145 14.56 -10.51 -6.83
C MET A 145 15.98 -10.37 -6.24
N ALA A 146 16.26 -11.01 -5.10
CA ALA A 146 17.59 -10.99 -4.50
C ALA A 146 18.66 -11.62 -5.40
N GLN A 147 18.29 -12.65 -6.19
CA GLN A 147 19.18 -13.27 -7.17
C GLN A 147 19.57 -12.33 -8.32
N GLU A 148 18.83 -11.24 -8.56
CA GLU A 148 19.21 -10.23 -9.55
C GLU A 148 20.45 -9.41 -9.11
N PHE A 149 20.80 -9.48 -7.83
CA PHE A 149 21.97 -8.83 -7.22
C PHE A 149 23.04 -9.83 -6.75
N ASP A 150 23.06 -11.04 -7.33
CA ASP A 150 24.02 -12.07 -6.94
C ASP A 150 25.48 -11.59 -7.13
N GLY A 151 26.29 -11.75 -6.08
CA GLY A 151 27.67 -11.26 -6.04
C GLY A 151 27.84 -9.80 -5.58
N GLU A 152 26.76 -9.08 -5.29
CA GLU A 152 26.81 -7.72 -4.74
C GLU A 152 26.42 -7.71 -3.24
N PRO A 153 26.98 -6.79 -2.40
CA PRO A 153 26.46 -6.58 -1.06
C PRO A 153 24.99 -6.15 -1.12
N LEU A 154 24.12 -6.77 -0.31
CA LEU A 154 22.69 -6.53 -0.35
C LEU A 154 22.20 -5.99 1.00
N ILE A 155 21.52 -4.84 0.95
CA ILE A 155 20.69 -4.34 2.05
C ILE A 155 19.28 -4.86 1.83
N PHE A 156 18.74 -5.55 2.83
CA PHE A 156 17.35 -5.96 2.86
C PHE A 156 16.63 -5.28 4.02
N ALA A 157 15.44 -4.74 3.76
CA ALA A 157 14.64 -4.04 4.76
C ALA A 157 13.14 -4.21 4.49
N PRO A 158 12.27 -4.01 5.49
CA PRO A 158 12.58 -3.85 6.91
C PRO A 158 12.53 -5.17 7.68
N ASP A 159 12.05 -6.24 7.06
CA ASP A 159 11.91 -7.55 7.71
C ASP A 159 13.25 -8.28 7.80
N ARG A 160 13.47 -8.94 8.94
CA ARG A 160 14.69 -9.71 9.22
C ARG A 160 14.53 -11.21 8.95
N HIS A 161 13.30 -11.69 8.77
CA HIS A 161 12.95 -13.12 8.63
C HIS A 161 12.58 -13.45 7.18
#